data_AF-A0A7X0LEV4-F1
#
_entry.id   AF-A0A7X0LEV4-F1
#
_cell.length_a   1.000
_cell.length_b   1.000
_cell.length_c   1.000
_cell.angle_alpha   90.00
_cell.angle_beta   90.00
_cell.angle_gamma   90.00
#
_symmetry.space_group_name_H-M   'P 1'
#
loop_
_entity.id
_entity.type
_entity.pdbx_description
1 polymer ?
#
loop_
_entity_poly.entity_id
_entity_poly.type
_entity_poly.pdbx_seq_one_letter_code
_entity_poly.pdbx_strand_id
1 'polypeptide(L)'
;MTGDSSRVRTAPRAGSRNGHDAARSAAEDRGHAELARGRRQLFDGPVGDARETLLLAASLLASDVPETAEAAHLGAADAAWASGDVVACLAVLDGTDVSGPGEGRAAAGFLADEGGASRTGRGDAPAMGPVDPPPPGVTSLTPPPAEGGQPEQSAPGPRPGGWVRDPFIRDYRDGMSALLARRPEHAAGPLRRVLDRARRDDRPERLLRAAAAALLLGDVHAARTAGARALAAARTTESAALEARALEYLAYGELRAGRHAQARAHAEEGVRAALVAGHRNTAASHHAMLALAASIEGDTAAVARYASAALATARRHGLAQAATLTEWATARADLARGRPLDAADRLGPLVGPGPRRGHFAVWMLAVPCFVEAAVLAGQPEDARGVVDDLARWASFGADPHAPAQHARCRALLAADDREADDLYLRALALHDESGGDFERARTELLYGRWLRRRRRLREARGRLGAALVGFDRCGAGAWADQTRGELRANGAASGKEGAVGLSGLTPQQLRIARHVAEGATNREVAQRLAVSTRTVDYHLRNVFAALGVRSRIELARMVDQEQR
;
A
#
# COMPACT_ATOMS: atom_id res chain seq x y z
N MET A 1 -71.11 -50.49 -46.03
CA MET A 1 -69.95 -50.33 -46.93
C MET A 1 -69.50 -48.88 -46.78
N THR A 2 -68.57 -48.59 -45.86
CA THR A 2 -67.12 -48.39 -46.15
C THR A 2 -66.95 -47.29 -47.18
N GLY A 3 -66.42 -46.09 -46.92
CA GLY A 3 -65.60 -45.54 -45.85
C GLY A 3 -64.75 -44.47 -46.56
N ASP A 4 -64.61 -43.26 -46.04
CA ASP A 4 -63.71 -42.26 -46.63
C ASP A 4 -63.06 -41.36 -45.58
N SER A 5 -61.87 -40.91 -45.94
CA SER A 5 -60.69 -40.71 -45.11
C SER A 5 -60.66 -39.36 -44.42
N SER A 6 -60.41 -39.37 -43.11
CA SER A 6 -59.88 -38.21 -42.37
C SER A 6 -58.72 -38.65 -41.48
N ARG A 7 -57.55 -38.90 -42.11
CA ARG A 7 -56.27 -39.04 -41.39
C ARG A 7 -55.67 -37.65 -41.19
N VAL A 8 -55.87 -37.09 -40.00
CA VAL A 8 -55.05 -35.99 -39.48
C VAL A 8 -53.63 -36.55 -39.26
N ARG A 9 -52.68 -36.10 -40.08
CA ARG A 9 -51.24 -36.35 -39.90
C ARG A 9 -50.72 -35.40 -38.82
N THR A 10 -50.62 -35.88 -37.59
CA THR A 10 -49.78 -35.25 -36.56
C THR A 10 -48.31 -35.47 -36.95
N ALA A 11 -47.67 -34.44 -37.48
CA ALA A 11 -46.23 -34.42 -37.67
C ALA A 11 -45.52 -34.30 -36.30
N PRO A 12 -44.49 -35.11 -36.00
CA PRO A 12 -43.74 -34.94 -34.76
C PRO A 12 -42.86 -33.69 -34.88
N ARG A 13 -43.02 -32.73 -33.96
CA ARG A 13 -42.06 -31.63 -33.72
C ARG A 13 -40.74 -32.24 -33.19
N ALA A 14 -39.90 -32.76 -34.08
CA ALA A 14 -38.58 -33.30 -33.76
C ALA A 14 -37.41 -32.37 -34.17
N GLY A 15 -37.68 -31.24 -34.83
CA GLY A 15 -36.64 -30.35 -35.36
C GLY A 15 -36.14 -29.23 -34.43
N SER A 16 -36.77 -29.01 -33.26
CA SER A 16 -36.44 -27.86 -32.40
C SER A 16 -35.33 -28.16 -31.39
N ARG A 17 -35.27 -29.37 -30.82
CA ARG A 17 -34.26 -29.73 -29.80
C ARG A 17 -32.84 -29.81 -30.38
N ASN A 18 -32.65 -30.44 -31.54
CA ASN A 18 -31.32 -30.56 -32.17
C ASN A 18 -30.71 -29.20 -32.54
N GLY A 19 -31.51 -28.22 -32.96
CA GLY A 19 -31.01 -26.88 -33.27
C GLY A 19 -30.60 -26.10 -32.01
N HIS A 20 -31.35 -26.26 -30.91
CA HIS A 20 -31.01 -25.61 -29.63
C HIS A 20 -29.76 -26.21 -28.99
N ASP A 21 -29.57 -27.53 -29.08
CA ASP A 21 -28.38 -28.18 -28.52
C ASP A 21 -27.12 -27.89 -29.36
N ALA A 22 -27.24 -27.82 -30.70
CA ALA A 22 -26.12 -27.39 -31.56
C ALA A 22 -25.72 -25.92 -31.34
N ALA A 23 -26.70 -25.02 -31.18
CA ALA A 23 -26.43 -23.61 -30.89
C ALA A 23 -25.78 -23.41 -29.51
N ARG A 24 -26.19 -24.23 -28.51
CA ARG A 24 -25.61 -24.22 -27.16
C ARG A 24 -24.16 -24.70 -27.17
N SER A 25 -23.88 -25.81 -27.85
CA SER A 25 -22.52 -26.32 -28.04
C SER A 25 -21.61 -25.29 -28.72
N ALA A 26 -22.08 -24.61 -29.76
CA ALA A 26 -21.30 -23.57 -30.44
C ALA A 26 -21.03 -22.33 -29.56
N ALA A 27 -21.98 -21.96 -28.69
CA ALA A 27 -21.81 -20.88 -27.73
C ALA A 27 -20.78 -21.23 -26.65
N GLU A 28 -20.81 -22.47 -26.16
CA GLU A 28 -19.84 -23.00 -25.19
C GLU A 28 -18.42 -23.02 -25.76
N ASP A 29 -18.22 -23.56 -26.97
CA ASP A 29 -16.93 -23.59 -27.67
C ASP A 29 -16.35 -22.17 -27.84
N ARG A 30 -17.21 -21.23 -28.26
CA ARG A 30 -16.84 -19.81 -28.37
C ARG A 30 -16.46 -19.23 -27.00
N GLY A 31 -17.24 -19.53 -25.97
CA GLY A 31 -16.98 -19.09 -24.59
C GLY A 31 -15.59 -19.55 -24.09
N HIS A 32 -15.23 -20.81 -24.33
CA HIS A 32 -13.90 -21.32 -23.98
C HIS A 32 -12.77 -20.67 -24.77
N ALA A 33 -12.99 -20.39 -26.07
CA ALA A 33 -12.02 -19.68 -26.89
C ALA A 33 -11.77 -18.24 -26.40
N GLU A 34 -12.84 -17.51 -26.07
CA GLU A 34 -12.73 -16.15 -25.52
C GLU A 34 -12.09 -16.19 -24.12
N LEU A 35 -12.39 -17.18 -23.27
CA LEU A 35 -11.71 -17.33 -21.98
C LEU A 35 -10.20 -17.50 -22.14
N ALA A 36 -9.77 -18.36 -23.06
CA ALA A 36 -8.34 -18.58 -23.33
C ALA A 36 -7.66 -17.30 -23.85
N ARG A 37 -8.34 -16.56 -24.74
CA ARG A 37 -7.86 -15.28 -25.27
C ARG A 37 -7.76 -14.21 -24.17
N GLY A 38 -8.82 -14.04 -23.39
CA GLY A 38 -8.88 -13.08 -22.30
C GLY A 38 -7.84 -13.35 -21.23
N ARG A 39 -7.60 -14.62 -20.88
CA ARG A 39 -6.51 -15.02 -19.97
C ARG A 39 -5.12 -14.66 -20.52
N ARG A 40 -4.86 -14.89 -21.81
CA ARG A 40 -3.60 -14.45 -22.43
C ARG A 40 -3.43 -12.94 -22.38
N GLN A 41 -4.48 -12.17 -22.68
CA GLN A 41 -4.43 -10.70 -22.59
C GLN A 41 -4.23 -10.21 -21.15
N LEU A 42 -4.84 -10.86 -20.15
CA LEU A 42 -4.67 -10.50 -18.75
C LEU A 42 -3.21 -10.56 -18.31
N PHE A 43 -2.45 -11.56 -18.79
CA PHE A 43 -1.04 -11.74 -18.43
C PHE A 43 -0.05 -11.13 -19.42
N ASP A 44 -0.47 -10.91 -20.66
CA ASP A 44 0.42 -10.52 -21.76
C ASP A 44 -0.21 -9.59 -22.80
N GLY A 45 -1.08 -8.68 -22.36
CA GLY A 45 -1.73 -7.71 -23.23
C GLY A 45 -2.42 -6.58 -22.48
N PRO A 46 -3.15 -5.71 -23.21
CA PRO A 46 -3.93 -4.64 -22.62
C PRO A 46 -5.02 -5.17 -21.69
N VAL A 47 -5.04 -4.68 -20.44
CA VAL A 47 -5.99 -5.17 -19.43
C VAL A 47 -7.43 -4.72 -19.69
N GLY A 48 -7.62 -3.61 -20.42
CA GLY A 48 -8.94 -3.20 -20.91
C GLY A 48 -9.55 -4.26 -21.84
N ASP A 49 -8.79 -4.69 -22.85
CA ASP A 49 -9.23 -5.74 -23.78
C ASP A 49 -9.45 -7.08 -23.07
N ALA A 50 -8.58 -7.40 -22.10
CA ALA A 50 -8.73 -8.61 -21.28
C ALA A 50 -10.05 -8.60 -20.52
N ARG A 51 -10.43 -7.47 -19.91
CA ARG A 51 -11.69 -7.31 -19.18
C ARG A 51 -12.88 -7.60 -20.08
N GLU A 52 -12.98 -6.93 -21.22
CA GLU A 52 -14.11 -7.09 -22.15
C GLU A 52 -14.21 -8.53 -22.67
N THR A 53 -13.06 -9.11 -23.04
CA THR A 53 -12.99 -10.49 -23.55
C THR A 53 -13.41 -11.51 -22.48
N LEU A 54 -13.02 -11.29 -21.23
CA LEU A 54 -13.37 -12.17 -20.11
C LEU A 54 -14.83 -12.02 -19.68
N LEU A 55 -15.42 -10.83 -19.77
CA LEU A 55 -16.85 -10.63 -19.55
C LEU A 55 -17.69 -11.31 -20.63
N LEU A 56 -17.25 -11.25 -21.89
CA LEU A 56 -17.88 -11.99 -22.98
C LEU A 56 -17.79 -13.52 -22.75
N ALA A 57 -16.63 -14.02 -22.34
CA ALA A 57 -16.47 -15.43 -22.02
C ALA A 57 -17.41 -15.84 -20.87
N ALA A 58 -17.53 -15.00 -19.83
CA ALA A 58 -18.39 -15.26 -18.70
C ALA A 58 -19.87 -15.33 -19.09
N SER A 59 -20.34 -14.40 -19.94
CA SER A 59 -21.74 -14.39 -20.38
C SER A 59 -22.10 -15.59 -21.26
N LEU A 60 -21.18 -16.02 -22.14
CA LEU A 60 -21.36 -17.20 -23.00
C LEU A 60 -21.40 -18.52 -22.21
N LEU A 61 -20.65 -18.60 -21.10
CA LEU A 61 -20.51 -19.82 -20.31
C LEU A 61 -21.47 -19.90 -19.11
N ALA A 62 -22.21 -18.84 -18.81
CA ALA A 62 -23.00 -18.72 -17.58
C ALA A 62 -24.08 -19.80 -17.42
N SER A 63 -24.73 -20.22 -18.51
CA SER A 63 -25.77 -21.25 -18.50
C SER A 63 -25.21 -22.67 -18.34
N ASP A 64 -24.12 -22.96 -19.04
CA ASP A 64 -23.68 -24.33 -19.29
C ASP A 64 -22.52 -24.75 -18.39
N VAL A 65 -21.57 -23.84 -18.13
CA VAL A 65 -20.36 -24.10 -17.35
C VAL A 65 -20.14 -23.01 -16.29
N PRO A 66 -21.02 -22.92 -15.27
CA PRO A 66 -21.08 -21.77 -14.37
C PRO A 66 -19.80 -21.54 -13.55
N GLU A 67 -19.05 -22.59 -13.22
CA GLU A 67 -17.76 -22.46 -12.52
C GLU A 67 -16.70 -21.77 -13.40
N THR A 68 -16.70 -22.08 -14.70
CA THR A 68 -15.80 -21.48 -15.67
C THR A 68 -16.19 -20.02 -15.94
N ALA A 69 -17.50 -19.74 -15.99
CA ALA A 69 -18.01 -18.37 -16.05
C ALA A 69 -17.62 -17.54 -14.82
N GLU A 70 -17.70 -18.13 -13.61
CA GLU A 70 -17.25 -17.50 -12.36
C GLU A 70 -15.74 -17.17 -12.43
N ALA A 71 -14.92 -18.10 -12.93
CA ALA A 71 -13.49 -17.86 -13.13
C ALA A 71 -13.19 -16.77 -14.16
N ALA A 72 -13.98 -16.68 -15.24
CA ALA A 72 -13.88 -15.63 -16.25
C ALA A 72 -14.22 -14.25 -15.65
N HIS A 73 -15.32 -14.13 -14.89
CA HIS A 73 -15.67 -12.91 -14.17
C HIS A 73 -14.58 -12.45 -13.20
N LEU A 74 -13.98 -13.38 -12.45
CA LEU A 74 -12.87 -13.05 -11.55
C LEU A 74 -11.63 -12.56 -12.32
N GLY A 75 -11.36 -13.13 -13.49
CA GLY A 75 -10.30 -12.62 -14.37
C GLY A 75 -10.59 -11.21 -14.88
N ALA A 76 -11.85 -10.91 -15.23
CA ALA A 76 -12.26 -9.55 -15.60
C ALA A 76 -12.11 -8.57 -14.43
N ALA A 77 -12.37 -9.02 -13.20
CA ALA A 77 -12.16 -8.22 -11.99
C ALA A 77 -10.66 -7.95 -11.75
N ASP A 78 -9.80 -8.96 -11.93
CA ASP A 78 -8.34 -8.79 -11.87
C ASP A 78 -7.84 -7.78 -12.93
N ALA A 79 -8.43 -7.81 -14.14
CA ALA A 79 -8.10 -6.89 -15.23
C ALA A 79 -8.53 -5.44 -14.93
N ALA A 80 -9.75 -5.24 -14.42
CA ALA A 80 -10.26 -3.94 -13.99
C ALA A 80 -9.47 -3.38 -12.80
N TRP A 81 -9.06 -4.26 -11.87
CA TRP A 81 -8.17 -3.88 -10.77
C TRP A 81 -6.85 -3.36 -11.32
N ALA A 82 -6.18 -4.11 -12.20
CA ALA A 82 -4.90 -3.71 -12.77
C ALA A 82 -4.95 -2.35 -13.50
N SER A 83 -6.08 -2.00 -14.12
CA SER A 83 -6.27 -0.70 -14.79
C SER A 83 -6.48 0.47 -13.83
N GLY A 84 -6.78 0.20 -12.55
CA GLY A 84 -7.08 1.22 -11.56
C GLY A 84 -8.47 1.87 -11.72
N ASP A 85 -9.33 1.32 -12.57
CA ASP A 85 -10.68 1.84 -12.81
C ASP A 85 -11.65 1.31 -11.75
N VAL A 86 -11.89 2.12 -10.71
CA VAL A 86 -12.79 1.77 -9.59
C VAL A 86 -14.21 1.50 -10.07
N VAL A 87 -14.71 2.26 -11.04
CA VAL A 87 -16.09 2.11 -11.54
C VAL A 87 -16.23 0.79 -12.27
N ALA A 88 -15.27 0.45 -13.14
CA ALA A 88 -15.26 -0.84 -13.79
C ALA A 88 -15.07 -2.01 -12.82
N CYS A 89 -14.22 -1.84 -11.79
CA CYS A 89 -14.07 -2.88 -10.76
C CYS A 89 -15.41 -3.17 -10.07
N LEU A 90 -16.11 -2.14 -9.63
CA LEU A 90 -17.43 -2.28 -8.98
C LEU A 90 -18.44 -2.92 -9.93
N ALA A 91 -18.53 -2.44 -11.18
CA ALA A 91 -19.44 -3.00 -12.17
C ALA A 91 -19.23 -4.51 -12.40
N VAL A 92 -17.97 -4.93 -12.53
CA VAL A 92 -17.62 -6.35 -12.72
C VAL A 92 -17.95 -7.18 -11.47
N LEU A 93 -17.67 -6.66 -10.27
CA LEU A 93 -17.95 -7.37 -9.03
C LEU A 93 -19.46 -7.51 -8.77
N ASP A 94 -20.23 -6.43 -8.98
CA ASP A 94 -21.69 -6.42 -8.81
C ASP A 94 -22.41 -7.20 -9.91
N GLY A 95 -21.73 -7.51 -11.02
CA GLY A 95 -22.30 -8.22 -12.16
C GLY A 95 -23.26 -7.35 -12.98
N THR A 96 -23.12 -6.03 -12.91
CA THR A 96 -23.89 -5.07 -13.72
C THR A 96 -23.11 -4.78 -15.01
N ASP A 97 -23.69 -5.12 -16.16
CA ASP A 97 -23.10 -4.76 -17.45
C ASP A 97 -23.28 -3.26 -17.71
N VAL A 98 -22.18 -2.49 -17.75
CA VAL A 98 -22.21 -1.04 -18.00
C VAL A 98 -22.08 -0.74 -19.51
N SER A 99 -22.12 -1.76 -20.36
CA SER A 99 -21.90 -1.63 -21.81
C SER A 99 -23.14 -1.14 -22.61
N GLY A 100 -24.22 -0.72 -21.93
CA GLY A 100 -25.41 -0.16 -22.56
C GLY A 100 -25.28 1.34 -22.85
N PRO A 101 -25.58 1.82 -24.08
CA PRO A 101 -25.60 3.26 -24.37
C PRO A 101 -26.86 3.89 -23.76
N GLY A 102 -26.77 4.47 -22.55
CA GLY A 102 -27.88 5.26 -22.03
C GLY A 102 -27.81 5.75 -20.59
N GLU A 103 -27.24 5.01 -19.64
CA GLU A 103 -27.46 5.30 -18.21
C GLU A 103 -26.17 5.47 -17.38
N GLY A 104 -25.02 5.67 -18.02
CA GLY A 104 -23.74 5.95 -17.36
C GLY A 104 -23.59 7.34 -16.72
N ARG A 105 -24.63 8.19 -16.71
CA ARG A 105 -24.57 9.56 -16.18
C ARG A 105 -24.99 9.71 -14.72
N ALA A 106 -25.62 8.71 -14.10
CA ALA A 106 -26.06 8.81 -12.70
C ALA A 106 -24.95 8.50 -11.68
N ALA A 107 -23.97 7.64 -12.01
CA ALA A 107 -22.83 7.35 -11.12
C ALA A 107 -21.74 8.44 -11.15
N ALA A 108 -21.71 9.27 -12.20
CA ALA A 108 -20.77 10.39 -12.33
C ALA A 108 -21.07 11.55 -11.35
N GLY A 109 -22.28 11.61 -10.78
CA GLY A 109 -22.68 12.60 -9.78
C GLY A 109 -22.08 12.40 -8.37
N PHE A 110 -21.51 11.23 -8.08
CA PHE A 110 -20.94 10.90 -6.75
C PHE A 110 -19.43 11.18 -6.62
N LEU A 111 -18.78 11.63 -7.69
CA LEU A 111 -17.40 12.13 -7.68
C LEU A 111 -17.32 13.65 -7.88
N ALA A 112 -18.47 14.34 -7.99
CA ALA A 112 -18.56 15.74 -8.38
C ALA A 112 -19.10 16.68 -7.28
N ASP A 113 -19.15 16.25 -6.02
CA ASP A 113 -19.43 17.15 -4.88
C ASP A 113 -18.13 17.68 -4.24
N GLU A 114 -17.24 18.20 -5.09
CA GLU A 114 -16.09 19.02 -4.67
C GLU A 114 -16.04 20.27 -5.56
N GLY A 115 -17.09 21.08 -5.47
CA GLY A 115 -17.30 22.27 -6.30
C GLY A 115 -17.86 23.48 -5.55
N GLY A 116 -17.46 23.70 -4.30
CA GLY A 116 -17.72 24.96 -3.59
C GLY A 116 -16.75 26.05 -4.04
N ALA A 117 -17.05 26.70 -5.16
CA ALA A 117 -16.26 27.81 -5.71
C ALA A 117 -16.23 29.02 -4.75
N SER A 118 -15.06 29.34 -4.20
CA SER A 118 -14.81 30.64 -3.57
C SER A 118 -14.31 31.61 -4.64
N ARG A 119 -15.24 32.40 -5.21
CA ARG A 119 -14.90 33.60 -5.98
C ARG A 119 -14.76 34.78 -5.02
N THR A 120 -13.64 35.48 -5.20
CA THR A 120 -13.29 36.76 -4.60
C THR A 120 -14.41 37.78 -4.71
N GLY A 121 -14.77 38.40 -3.58
CA GLY A 121 -15.74 39.48 -3.50
C GLY A 121 -15.55 40.27 -2.20
N ARG A 122 -15.04 41.49 -2.35
CA ARG A 122 -14.78 42.50 -1.32
C ARG A 122 -16.11 43.09 -0.80
N GLY A 123 -16.25 43.29 0.51
CA GLY A 123 -17.20 44.27 1.07
C GLY A 123 -18.10 43.79 2.21
N ASP A 124 -17.86 44.37 3.38
CA ASP A 124 -18.76 44.69 4.49
C ASP A 124 -19.35 43.61 5.42
N ALA A 125 -19.06 43.79 6.70
CA ALA A 125 -19.68 43.14 7.87
C ALA A 125 -21.11 43.67 8.11
N PRO A 126 -21.97 42.98 8.89
CA PRO A 126 -21.89 43.09 10.37
C PRO A 126 -22.29 41.85 11.22
N ALA A 127 -21.61 41.74 12.37
CA ALA A 127 -21.98 41.41 13.76
C ALA A 127 -23.08 40.38 14.20
N MET A 128 -22.78 39.79 15.38
CA MET A 128 -23.61 39.13 16.43
C MET A 128 -23.89 37.61 16.23
N GLY A 129 -23.68 36.68 17.16
CA GLY A 129 -23.30 36.64 18.60
C GLY A 129 -23.06 35.15 19.01
N PRO A 130 -22.74 34.83 20.28
CA PRO A 130 -22.10 33.57 20.68
C PRO A 130 -23.10 32.45 21.02
N VAL A 131 -22.75 31.19 20.75
CA VAL A 131 -23.48 30.02 21.28
C VAL A 131 -22.48 28.98 21.80
N ASP A 132 -22.67 28.63 23.07
CA ASP A 132 -21.89 27.76 23.95
C ASP A 132 -21.85 26.27 23.53
N PRO A 133 -20.89 25.48 24.07
CA PRO A 133 -20.70 24.07 23.73
C PRO A 133 -21.59 23.11 24.55
N PRO A 134 -21.97 21.94 24.02
CA PRO A 134 -22.66 20.93 24.82
C PRO A 134 -21.69 19.98 25.57
N PRO A 135 -22.08 19.48 26.76
CA PRO A 135 -21.26 18.61 27.62
C PRO A 135 -21.49 17.10 27.36
N PRO A 136 -20.70 16.20 27.98
CA PRO A 136 -20.73 14.75 27.74
C PRO A 136 -21.61 13.99 28.74
N GLY A 137 -22.10 12.80 28.38
CA GLY A 137 -22.67 11.88 29.37
C GLY A 137 -23.55 10.75 28.83
N VAL A 138 -23.24 9.54 29.28
CA VAL A 138 -23.80 8.24 28.89
C VAL A 138 -25.07 7.95 29.71
N THR A 139 -26.13 7.38 29.12
CA THR A 139 -27.05 6.50 29.87
C THR A 139 -27.86 5.58 28.95
N SER A 140 -27.95 4.31 29.33
CA SER A 140 -28.78 3.28 28.71
C SER A 140 -30.27 3.54 28.94
N LEU A 141 -31.10 3.29 27.93
CA LEU A 141 -32.52 3.01 28.14
C LEU A 141 -33.03 1.96 27.13
N THR A 142 -33.69 0.95 27.69
CA THR A 142 -34.46 -0.13 27.07
C THR A 142 -35.62 0.41 26.20
N PRO A 143 -36.04 -0.30 25.14
CA PRO A 143 -37.06 0.21 24.22
C PRO A 143 -38.50 -0.02 24.73
N PRO A 144 -39.47 0.87 24.43
CA PRO A 144 -40.89 0.63 24.65
C PRO A 144 -41.54 -0.13 23.46
N PRO A 145 -42.74 -0.72 23.65
CA PRO A 145 -43.30 -1.70 22.74
C PRO A 145 -43.93 -1.10 21.48
N ALA A 146 -44.00 -1.93 20.45
CA ALA A 146 -44.49 -1.63 19.12
C ALA A 146 -46.01 -1.44 19.07
N GLU A 147 -46.49 -0.40 18.38
CA GLU A 147 -47.80 -0.36 17.73
C GLU A 147 -47.83 0.77 16.68
N GLY A 148 -48.25 0.46 15.45
CA GLY A 148 -48.43 1.42 14.36
C GLY A 148 -47.87 0.93 13.03
N GLY A 149 -48.71 0.25 12.24
CA GLY A 149 -48.35 -0.46 11.01
C GLY A 149 -47.66 0.40 9.94
N GLN A 150 -46.52 -0.11 9.45
CA GLN A 150 -45.92 0.32 8.20
C GLN A 150 -46.53 -0.46 7.04
N PRO A 151 -46.79 0.16 5.88
CA PRO A 151 -47.23 -0.55 4.69
C PRO A 151 -46.18 -1.59 4.31
N GLU A 152 -46.63 -2.81 4.00
CA GLU A 152 -45.80 -3.91 3.52
C GLU A 152 -44.85 -3.41 2.41
N GLN A 153 -43.60 -3.17 2.78
CA GLN A 153 -42.52 -3.05 1.82
C GLN A 153 -42.40 -4.43 1.18
N SER A 154 -42.90 -4.53 -0.06
CA SER A 154 -42.71 -5.68 -0.93
C SER A 154 -41.26 -6.12 -0.82
N ALA A 155 -41.05 -7.39 -0.47
CA ALA A 155 -39.74 -7.98 -0.31
C ALA A 155 -38.83 -7.55 -1.47
N PRO A 156 -37.61 -7.05 -1.22
CA PRO A 156 -36.72 -6.65 -2.29
C PRO A 156 -36.49 -7.88 -3.17
N GLY A 157 -36.78 -7.74 -4.46
CA GLY A 157 -36.50 -8.75 -5.47
C GLY A 157 -35.02 -9.19 -5.42
N PRO A 158 -34.68 -10.34 -6.04
CA PRO A 158 -33.34 -10.91 -5.97
C PRO A 158 -32.29 -9.85 -6.37
N ARG A 159 -31.38 -9.54 -5.44
CA ARG A 159 -30.30 -8.58 -5.67
C ARG A 159 -29.42 -9.04 -6.85
N PRO A 160 -28.93 -8.13 -7.71
CA PRO A 160 -27.98 -8.48 -8.75
C PRO A 160 -26.69 -8.97 -8.06
N GLY A 161 -26.45 -10.27 -8.14
CA GLY A 161 -25.36 -10.95 -7.43
C GLY A 161 -25.31 -12.46 -7.69
N GLY A 162 -26.04 -12.93 -8.71
CA GLY A 162 -26.35 -14.34 -8.98
C GLY A 162 -25.24 -15.16 -9.63
N TRP A 163 -24.08 -14.57 -9.94
CA TRP A 163 -22.98 -15.28 -10.61
C TRP A 163 -22.04 -16.02 -9.64
N VAL A 164 -21.99 -15.63 -8.36
CA VAL A 164 -21.06 -16.23 -7.37
C VAL A 164 -21.73 -17.33 -6.55
N ARG A 165 -21.27 -18.57 -6.72
CA ARG A 165 -21.78 -19.72 -5.96
C ARG A 165 -20.90 -20.06 -4.76
N ASP A 166 -19.58 -19.98 -4.94
CA ASP A 166 -18.60 -20.33 -3.91
C ASP A 166 -18.61 -19.32 -2.74
N PRO A 167 -18.85 -19.77 -1.49
CA PRO A 167 -18.81 -18.88 -0.32
C PRO A 167 -17.50 -18.11 -0.18
N PHE A 168 -16.36 -18.72 -0.54
CA PHE A 168 -15.05 -18.07 -0.51
C PHE A 168 -15.00 -16.88 -1.45
N ILE A 169 -15.46 -17.07 -2.69
CA ILE A 169 -15.48 -16.01 -3.70
C ILE A 169 -16.53 -14.95 -3.34
N ARG A 170 -17.66 -15.34 -2.75
CA ARG A 170 -18.68 -14.40 -2.30
C ARG A 170 -18.13 -13.44 -1.25
N ASP A 171 -17.48 -13.98 -0.21
CA ASP A 171 -16.88 -13.15 0.84
C ASP A 171 -15.74 -12.27 0.30
N TYR A 172 -14.95 -12.78 -0.67
CA TYR A 172 -13.95 -11.97 -1.36
C TYR A 172 -14.59 -10.82 -2.13
N ARG A 173 -15.56 -11.10 -3.00
CA ARG A 173 -16.30 -10.10 -3.78
C ARG A 173 -16.93 -9.04 -2.88
N ASP A 174 -17.69 -9.45 -1.87
CA ASP A 174 -18.42 -8.55 -0.99
C ASP A 174 -17.44 -7.62 -0.24
N GLY A 175 -16.33 -8.17 0.23
CA GLY A 175 -15.26 -7.41 0.87
C GLY A 175 -14.58 -6.40 -0.05
N MET A 176 -14.24 -6.83 -1.27
CA MET A 176 -13.61 -5.97 -2.28
C MET A 176 -14.55 -4.85 -2.75
N SER A 177 -15.83 -5.16 -2.95
CA SER A 177 -16.85 -4.19 -3.37
C SER A 177 -17.06 -3.12 -2.28
N ALA A 178 -17.12 -3.53 -1.01
CA ALA A 178 -17.20 -2.60 0.12
C ALA A 178 -15.97 -1.68 0.21
N LEU A 179 -14.76 -2.20 -0.01
CA LEU A 179 -13.53 -1.37 -0.04
C LEU A 179 -13.58 -0.32 -1.15
N LEU A 180 -13.93 -0.74 -2.37
CA LEU A 180 -13.99 0.13 -3.55
C LEU A 180 -15.09 1.18 -3.42
N ALA A 181 -16.22 0.81 -2.79
CA ALA A 181 -17.32 1.72 -2.45
C ALA A 181 -17.01 2.62 -1.24
N ARG A 182 -15.77 2.63 -0.73
CA ARG A 182 -15.32 3.45 0.42
C ARG A 182 -16.13 3.17 1.70
N ARG A 183 -16.52 1.92 1.92
CA ARG A 183 -17.22 1.40 3.12
C ARG A 183 -16.34 0.41 3.89
N PRO A 184 -15.18 0.85 4.42
CA PRO A 184 -14.20 -0.02 5.08
C PRO A 184 -14.79 -0.86 6.23
N GLU A 185 -15.73 -0.30 6.97
CA GLU A 185 -16.45 -0.95 8.07
C GLU A 185 -17.24 -2.19 7.61
N HIS A 186 -17.71 -2.19 6.36
CA HIS A 186 -18.40 -3.32 5.75
C HIS A 186 -17.44 -4.33 5.09
N ALA A 187 -16.21 -3.92 4.77
CA ALA A 187 -15.23 -4.77 4.09
C ALA A 187 -14.52 -5.77 5.03
N ALA A 188 -14.25 -5.36 6.27
CA ALA A 188 -13.39 -6.12 7.17
C ALA A 188 -13.94 -7.52 7.50
N GLY A 189 -15.26 -7.64 7.72
CA GLY A 189 -15.91 -8.91 8.05
C GLY A 189 -15.76 -9.97 6.95
N PRO A 190 -16.22 -9.71 5.71
CA PRO A 190 -16.06 -10.63 4.58
C PRO A 190 -14.60 -11.00 4.31
N LEU A 191 -13.68 -10.04 4.26
CA LEU A 191 -12.27 -10.32 3.98
C LEU A 191 -11.60 -11.15 5.09
N ARG A 192 -11.98 -10.97 6.37
CA ARG A 192 -11.48 -11.85 7.45
C ARG A 192 -11.95 -13.29 7.28
N ARG A 193 -13.19 -13.52 6.83
CA ARG A 193 -13.68 -14.88 6.52
C ARG A 193 -12.91 -15.52 5.36
N VAL A 194 -12.48 -14.74 4.38
CA VAL A 194 -11.57 -15.21 3.30
C VAL A 194 -10.27 -15.72 3.91
N LEU A 195 -9.64 -14.93 4.80
CA LEU A 195 -8.40 -15.32 5.48
C LEU A 195 -8.57 -16.58 6.32
N ASP A 196 -9.64 -16.67 7.11
CA ASP A 196 -9.91 -17.81 7.97
C ASP A 196 -10.11 -19.11 7.18
N ARG A 197 -10.82 -19.05 6.05
CA ARG A 197 -10.98 -20.21 5.16
C ARG A 197 -9.67 -20.59 4.49
N ALA A 198 -8.88 -19.61 4.05
CA ALA A 198 -7.59 -19.84 3.40
C ALA A 198 -6.58 -20.55 4.30
N ARG A 199 -6.69 -20.44 5.64
CA ARG A 199 -5.82 -21.18 6.59
C ARG A 199 -5.87 -22.70 6.41
N ARG A 200 -6.96 -23.23 5.87
CA ARG A 200 -7.19 -24.68 5.65
C ARG A 200 -7.25 -25.06 4.17
N ASP A 201 -6.93 -24.14 3.26
CA ASP A 201 -6.99 -24.35 1.81
C ASP A 201 -5.57 -24.40 1.26
N ASP A 202 -5.30 -25.30 0.31
CA ASP A 202 -3.97 -25.47 -0.30
C ASP A 202 -3.95 -25.10 -1.78
N ARG A 203 -5.07 -24.61 -2.33
CA ARG A 203 -5.10 -24.18 -3.73
C ARG A 203 -4.43 -22.82 -3.92
N PRO A 204 -3.48 -22.71 -4.86
CA PRO A 204 -2.70 -21.49 -5.05
C PRO A 204 -3.57 -20.28 -5.36
N GLU A 205 -4.62 -20.40 -6.18
CA GLU A 205 -5.48 -19.27 -6.57
C GLU A 205 -6.26 -18.68 -5.38
N ARG A 206 -6.69 -19.53 -4.44
CA ARG A 206 -7.36 -19.06 -3.22
C ARG A 206 -6.38 -18.45 -2.24
N LEU A 207 -5.18 -19.01 -2.13
CA LEU A 207 -4.11 -18.45 -1.32
C LEU A 207 -3.66 -17.09 -1.86
N LEU A 208 -3.59 -16.91 -3.18
CA LEU A 208 -3.32 -15.61 -3.82
C LEU A 208 -4.39 -14.56 -3.48
N ARG A 209 -5.68 -14.91 -3.56
CA ARG A 209 -6.77 -14.00 -3.16
C ARG A 209 -6.75 -13.69 -1.66
N ALA A 210 -6.39 -14.66 -0.83
CA ALA A 210 -6.19 -14.43 0.60
C ALA A 210 -5.01 -13.47 0.86
N ALA A 211 -3.90 -13.60 0.13
CA ALA A 211 -2.78 -12.67 0.22
C ALA A 211 -3.20 -11.24 -0.19
N ALA A 212 -3.96 -11.10 -1.28
CA ALA A 212 -4.53 -9.82 -1.69
C ALA A 212 -5.46 -9.21 -0.63
N ALA A 213 -6.39 -10.00 -0.09
CA ALA A 213 -7.30 -9.57 0.97
C ALA A 213 -6.54 -9.12 2.24
N ALA A 214 -5.51 -9.86 2.64
CA ALA A 214 -4.69 -9.52 3.79
C ALA A 214 -3.94 -8.19 3.60
N LEU A 215 -3.38 -7.95 2.40
CA LEU A 215 -2.72 -6.67 2.09
C LEU A 215 -3.66 -5.47 2.18
N LEU A 216 -4.92 -5.65 1.76
CA LEU A 216 -5.94 -4.61 1.82
C LEU A 216 -6.45 -4.36 3.23
N LEU A 217 -6.48 -5.39 4.07
CA LEU A 217 -6.77 -5.27 5.51
C LEU A 217 -5.58 -4.75 6.33
N GLY A 218 -4.40 -4.59 5.73
CA GLY A 218 -3.18 -4.23 6.45
C GLY A 218 -2.57 -5.36 7.29
N ASP A 219 -3.09 -6.59 7.18
CA ASP A 219 -2.51 -7.77 7.83
C ASP A 219 -1.30 -8.29 7.03
N VAL A 220 -0.20 -7.57 7.15
CA VAL A 220 1.05 -7.87 6.44
C VAL A 220 1.58 -9.27 6.78
N HIS A 221 1.34 -9.76 8.00
CA HIS A 221 1.73 -11.11 8.41
C HIS A 221 0.92 -12.17 7.67
N ALA A 222 -0.41 -12.05 7.66
CA ALA A 222 -1.27 -12.97 6.92
C ALA A 222 -0.98 -12.93 5.41
N ALA A 223 -0.68 -11.75 4.86
CA ALA A 223 -0.31 -11.60 3.44
C ALA A 223 0.93 -12.42 3.09
N ARG A 224 1.99 -12.30 3.88
CA ARG A 224 3.23 -13.07 3.69
C ARG A 224 3.00 -14.58 3.86
N THR A 225 2.24 -14.98 4.87
CA THR A 225 1.95 -16.39 5.13
C THR A 225 1.14 -17.00 3.99
N ALA A 226 0.10 -16.31 3.52
CA ALA A 226 -0.69 -16.76 2.38
C ALA A 226 0.13 -16.79 1.08
N GLY A 227 0.95 -15.75 0.82
CA GLY A 227 1.84 -15.70 -0.34
C GLY A 227 2.89 -16.81 -0.35
N ALA A 228 3.52 -17.10 0.78
CA ALA A 228 4.50 -18.18 0.91
C ALA A 228 3.85 -19.57 0.69
N ARG A 229 2.64 -19.78 1.22
CA ARG A 229 1.88 -21.00 0.97
C ARG A 229 1.44 -21.11 -0.50
N ALA A 230 1.02 -20.01 -1.12
CA ALA A 230 0.69 -19.97 -2.55
C ALA A 230 1.91 -20.33 -3.41
N LEU A 231 3.10 -19.85 -3.05
CA LEU A 231 4.34 -20.17 -3.74
C LEU A 231 4.70 -21.65 -3.61
N ALA A 232 4.59 -22.20 -2.40
CA ALA A 232 4.82 -23.62 -2.17
C ALA A 232 3.85 -24.49 -3.01
N ALA A 233 2.56 -24.16 -2.98
CA ALA A 233 1.54 -24.86 -3.77
C ALA A 233 1.80 -24.74 -5.28
N ALA A 234 2.15 -23.55 -5.77
CA ALA A 234 2.47 -23.32 -7.18
C ALA A 234 3.65 -24.18 -7.65
N ARG A 235 4.69 -24.30 -6.82
CA ARG A 235 5.86 -25.15 -7.09
C ARG A 235 5.52 -26.63 -7.10
N THR A 236 4.68 -27.10 -6.17
CA THR A 236 4.20 -28.48 -6.18
C THR A 236 3.42 -28.81 -7.44
N THR A 237 2.68 -27.84 -8.00
CA THR A 237 1.95 -27.98 -9.26
C THR A 237 2.79 -27.64 -10.51
N GLU A 238 4.08 -27.32 -10.34
CA GLU A 238 5.01 -26.93 -11.41
C GLU A 238 4.50 -25.80 -12.33
N SER A 239 3.71 -24.87 -11.77
CA SER A 239 3.11 -23.77 -12.53
C SER A 239 3.93 -22.49 -12.43
N ALA A 240 4.76 -22.22 -13.43
CA ALA A 240 5.57 -20.99 -13.52
C ALA A 240 4.71 -19.72 -13.44
N ALA A 241 3.50 -19.76 -14.02
CA ALA A 241 2.54 -18.66 -13.99
C ALA A 241 2.06 -18.34 -12.56
N LEU A 242 1.68 -19.37 -11.79
CA LEU A 242 1.22 -19.21 -10.41
C LEU A 242 2.40 -18.88 -9.48
N GLU A 243 3.58 -19.44 -9.74
CA GLU A 243 4.81 -19.10 -9.01
C GLU A 243 5.13 -17.61 -9.17
N ALA A 244 5.09 -17.07 -10.40
CA ALA A 244 5.32 -15.66 -10.65
C ALA A 244 4.33 -14.75 -9.89
N ARG A 245 3.04 -15.11 -9.85
CA ARG A 245 2.03 -14.37 -9.08
C ARG A 245 2.21 -14.50 -7.57
N ALA A 246 2.58 -15.68 -7.07
CA ALA A 246 2.81 -15.88 -5.65
C ALA A 246 4.00 -15.05 -5.15
N LEU A 247 5.07 -15.01 -5.94
CA LEU A 247 6.22 -14.15 -5.69
C LEU A 247 5.84 -12.66 -5.71
N GLU A 248 4.87 -12.24 -6.53
CA GLU A 248 4.43 -10.85 -6.61
C GLU A 248 3.79 -10.40 -5.29
N TYR A 249 2.80 -11.15 -4.80
CA TYR A 249 2.16 -10.84 -3.52
C TYR A 249 3.12 -10.98 -2.34
N LEU A 250 4.03 -11.97 -2.38
CA LEU A 250 5.03 -12.14 -1.34
C LEU A 250 6.02 -10.97 -1.32
N ALA A 251 6.56 -10.57 -2.47
CA ALA A 251 7.44 -9.41 -2.58
C ALA A 251 6.75 -8.12 -2.08
N TYR A 252 5.48 -7.93 -2.42
CA TYR A 252 4.73 -6.77 -1.95
C TYR A 252 4.46 -6.83 -0.43
N GLY A 253 4.14 -8.00 0.11
CA GLY A 253 4.03 -8.22 1.56
C GLY A 253 5.34 -7.96 2.30
N GLU A 254 6.48 -8.38 1.74
CA GLU A 254 7.82 -8.09 2.27
C GLU A 254 8.14 -6.58 2.23
N LEU A 255 7.79 -5.87 1.16
CA LEU A 255 7.92 -4.40 1.07
C LEU A 255 7.12 -3.70 2.17
N ARG A 256 5.85 -4.10 2.35
CA ARG A 256 4.96 -3.56 3.39
C ARG A 256 5.44 -3.89 4.81
N ALA A 257 6.22 -4.95 4.98
CA ALA A 257 6.85 -5.33 6.24
C ALA A 257 8.20 -4.64 6.51
N GLY A 258 8.67 -3.76 5.61
CA GLY A 258 10.01 -3.17 5.70
C GLY A 258 11.17 -4.12 5.39
N ARG A 259 10.90 -5.28 4.79
CA ARG A 259 11.89 -6.34 4.49
C ARG A 259 12.38 -6.25 3.05
N HIS A 260 13.06 -5.16 2.74
CA HIS A 260 13.39 -4.76 1.37
C HIS A 260 14.31 -5.75 0.64
N ALA A 261 15.27 -6.37 1.36
CA ALA A 261 16.15 -7.38 0.78
C ALA A 261 15.39 -8.64 0.35
N GLN A 262 14.45 -9.12 1.19
CA GLN A 262 13.59 -10.26 0.84
C GLN A 262 12.66 -9.91 -0.31
N ALA A 263 12.06 -8.71 -0.29
CA ALA A 263 11.24 -8.23 -1.40
C ALA A 263 12.00 -8.23 -2.73
N ARG A 264 13.25 -7.74 -2.73
CA ARG A 264 14.11 -7.74 -3.92
C ARG A 264 14.37 -9.17 -4.41
N ALA A 265 14.74 -10.08 -3.52
CA ALA A 265 15.01 -11.47 -3.88
C ALA A 265 13.78 -12.15 -4.52
N HIS A 266 12.60 -11.99 -3.91
CA HIS A 266 11.36 -12.54 -4.46
C HIS A 266 10.97 -11.91 -5.79
N ALA A 267 11.16 -10.59 -5.96
CA ALA A 267 10.84 -9.93 -7.21
C ALA A 267 11.84 -10.30 -8.33
N GLU A 268 13.14 -10.48 -8.04
CA GLU A 268 14.14 -10.98 -9.01
C GLU A 268 13.82 -12.40 -9.49
N GLU A 269 13.38 -13.27 -8.57
CA GLU A 269 12.87 -14.60 -8.90
C GLU A 269 11.57 -14.52 -9.70
N GLY A 270 10.67 -13.63 -9.30
CA GLY A 270 9.37 -13.42 -9.93
C GLY A 270 9.47 -12.92 -11.37
N VAL A 271 10.43 -12.04 -11.68
CA VAL A 271 10.73 -11.65 -13.08
C VAL A 271 11.10 -12.88 -13.90
N ARG A 272 12.00 -13.73 -13.40
CA ARG A 272 12.43 -14.94 -14.14
C ARG A 272 11.25 -15.89 -14.38
N ALA A 273 10.47 -16.18 -13.35
CA ALA A 273 9.28 -17.03 -13.46
C ALA A 273 8.24 -16.45 -14.45
N ALA A 274 7.99 -15.14 -14.37
CA ALA A 274 7.05 -14.46 -15.26
C ALA A 274 7.50 -14.50 -16.73
N LEU A 275 8.79 -14.31 -17.00
CA LEU A 275 9.33 -14.37 -18.36
C LEU A 275 9.27 -15.78 -18.94
N VAL A 276 9.57 -16.81 -18.13
CA VAL A 276 9.41 -18.22 -18.55
C VAL A 276 7.95 -18.54 -18.88
N ALA A 277 7.01 -18.00 -18.10
CA ALA A 277 5.58 -18.15 -18.35
C ALA A 277 5.05 -17.28 -19.52
N GLY A 278 5.86 -16.36 -20.08
CA GLY A 278 5.40 -15.39 -21.09
C GLY A 278 4.45 -14.32 -20.54
N HIS A 279 4.46 -14.07 -19.23
CA HIS A 279 3.54 -13.17 -18.53
C HIS A 279 4.16 -11.78 -18.34
N ARG A 280 4.23 -10.96 -19.39
CA ARG A 280 4.88 -9.63 -19.32
C ARG A 280 4.20 -8.67 -18.35
N ASN A 281 2.90 -8.79 -18.09
CA ASN A 281 2.20 -7.95 -17.11
C ASN A 281 2.70 -8.22 -15.69
N THR A 282 2.85 -9.49 -15.31
CA THR A 282 3.40 -9.89 -14.01
C THR A 282 4.87 -9.50 -13.90
N ALA A 283 5.67 -9.63 -14.98
CA ALA A 283 7.06 -9.16 -14.98
C ALA A 283 7.15 -7.64 -14.75
N ALA A 284 6.22 -6.85 -15.30
CA ALA A 284 6.17 -5.41 -15.10
C ALA A 284 5.85 -5.04 -13.64
N SER A 285 4.94 -5.76 -12.98
CA SER A 285 4.68 -5.62 -11.53
C SER A 285 5.94 -5.87 -10.71
N HIS A 286 6.67 -6.95 -11.01
CA HIS A 286 7.92 -7.28 -10.33
C HIS A 286 8.99 -6.20 -10.52
N HIS A 287 9.15 -5.69 -11.74
CA HIS A 287 10.06 -4.58 -12.00
C HIS A 287 9.68 -3.31 -11.21
N ALA A 288 8.39 -3.02 -11.05
CA ALA A 288 7.95 -1.91 -10.21
C ALA A 288 8.31 -2.11 -8.73
N MET A 289 8.19 -3.34 -8.20
CA MET A 289 8.63 -3.68 -6.84
C MET A 289 10.15 -3.61 -6.67
N LEU A 290 10.92 -4.04 -7.67
CA LEU A 290 12.37 -3.89 -7.71
C LEU A 290 12.79 -2.41 -7.71
N ALA A 291 12.09 -1.56 -8.45
CA ALA A 291 12.32 -0.12 -8.41
C ALA A 291 12.08 0.44 -7.00
N LEU A 292 11.00 0.02 -6.32
CA LEU A 292 10.72 0.44 -4.94
C LEU A 292 11.80 -0.01 -3.95
N ALA A 293 12.27 -1.26 -4.03
CA ALA A 293 13.36 -1.75 -3.21
C ALA A 293 14.67 -0.96 -3.48
N ALA A 294 15.04 -0.79 -4.74
CA ALA A 294 16.23 -0.03 -5.14
C ALA A 294 16.18 1.45 -4.72
N SER A 295 14.98 2.05 -4.67
CA SER A 295 14.80 3.45 -4.24
C SER A 295 15.16 3.68 -2.77
N ILE A 296 15.18 2.62 -1.96
CA ILE A 296 15.61 2.66 -0.55
C ILE A 296 17.12 2.55 -0.47
N GLU A 297 17.70 1.59 -1.19
CA GLU A 297 19.14 1.34 -1.24
C GLU A 297 19.93 2.55 -1.80
N GLY A 298 19.27 3.36 -2.65
CA GLY A 298 19.90 4.52 -3.28
C GLY A 298 20.72 4.15 -4.52
N ASP A 299 20.54 2.95 -5.08
CA ASP A 299 21.09 2.59 -6.39
C ASP A 299 20.21 3.13 -7.49
N THR A 300 20.67 4.21 -8.08
CA THR A 300 19.83 4.98 -8.97
C THR A 300 19.85 4.51 -10.40
N ALA A 301 20.94 3.85 -10.79
CA ALA A 301 21.01 3.14 -12.05
C ALA A 301 20.05 1.95 -12.01
N ALA A 302 19.97 1.23 -10.88
CA ALA A 302 18.99 0.18 -10.68
C ALA A 302 17.55 0.71 -10.70
N VAL A 303 17.24 1.80 -9.99
CA VAL A 303 15.90 2.42 -10.05
C VAL A 303 15.52 2.77 -11.49
N ALA A 304 16.40 3.45 -12.23
CA ALA A 304 16.12 3.83 -13.63
C ALA A 304 15.93 2.62 -14.54
N ARG A 305 16.76 1.58 -14.40
CA ARG A 305 16.67 0.33 -15.16
C ARG A 305 15.34 -0.38 -14.91
N TYR A 306 14.98 -0.58 -13.64
CA TYR A 306 13.74 -1.25 -13.27
C TYR A 306 12.50 -0.41 -13.61
N ALA A 307 12.58 0.90 -13.44
CA ALA A 307 11.50 1.80 -13.83
C ALA A 307 11.24 1.76 -15.34
N SER A 308 12.30 1.80 -16.16
CA SER A 308 12.19 1.68 -17.61
C SER A 308 11.56 0.35 -18.03
N ALA A 309 12.03 -0.77 -17.43
CA ALA A 309 11.49 -2.09 -17.71
C ALA A 309 10.00 -2.23 -17.33
N ALA A 310 9.60 -1.70 -16.17
CA ALA A 310 8.19 -1.71 -15.75
C ALA A 310 7.31 -0.85 -16.68
N LEU A 311 7.72 0.39 -16.95
CA LEU A 311 6.92 1.35 -17.72
C LEU A 311 6.79 1.00 -19.20
N ALA A 312 7.75 0.27 -19.77
CA ALA A 312 7.70 -0.20 -21.15
C ALA A 312 6.44 -1.06 -21.42
N THR A 313 6.09 -1.93 -20.48
CA THR A 313 4.88 -2.75 -20.53
C THR A 313 3.69 -2.02 -19.93
N ALA A 314 3.84 -1.43 -18.75
CA ALA A 314 2.73 -0.84 -18.00
C ALA A 314 1.97 0.23 -18.78
N ARG A 315 2.68 1.10 -19.52
CA ARG A 315 2.03 2.15 -20.33
C ARG A 315 1.26 1.58 -21.52
N ARG A 316 1.79 0.54 -22.16
CA ARG A 316 1.16 -0.09 -23.33
C ARG A 316 -0.07 -0.91 -22.94
N HIS A 317 0.02 -1.58 -21.80
CA HIS A 317 -0.99 -2.54 -21.36
C HIS A 317 -2.00 -1.95 -20.36
N GLY A 318 -1.81 -0.70 -19.92
CA GLY A 318 -2.70 -0.04 -18.97
C GLY A 318 -2.55 -0.51 -17.52
N LEU A 319 -1.34 -0.88 -17.08
CA LEU A 319 -1.08 -1.38 -15.73
C LEU A 319 -0.87 -0.21 -14.75
N ALA A 320 -1.96 0.42 -14.33
CA ALA A 320 -1.92 1.62 -13.48
C ALA A 320 -1.23 1.37 -12.14
N GLN A 321 -1.40 0.18 -11.54
CA GLN A 321 -0.73 -0.16 -10.27
C GLN A 321 0.79 -0.17 -10.43
N ALA A 322 1.31 -0.90 -11.42
CA ALA A 322 2.74 -0.98 -11.70
C ALA A 322 3.32 0.41 -12.02
N ALA A 323 2.64 1.19 -12.86
CA ALA A 323 3.04 2.56 -13.18
C ALA A 323 3.12 3.45 -11.93
N THR A 324 2.11 3.41 -11.06
CA THR A 324 2.07 4.22 -9.82
C THR A 324 3.21 3.86 -8.88
N LEU A 325 3.48 2.56 -8.68
CA LEU A 325 4.59 2.09 -7.84
C LEU A 325 5.95 2.51 -8.40
N THR A 326 6.13 2.46 -9.72
CA THR A 326 7.35 2.90 -10.39
C THR A 326 7.60 4.40 -10.25
N GLU A 327 6.58 5.22 -10.49
CA GLU A 327 6.68 6.67 -10.36
C GLU A 327 6.99 7.06 -8.89
N TRP A 328 6.38 6.35 -7.93
CA TRP A 328 6.71 6.53 -6.51
C TRP A 328 8.16 6.17 -6.18
N ALA A 329 8.68 5.06 -6.71
CA ALA A 329 10.08 4.68 -6.54
C ALA A 329 11.04 5.73 -7.09
N THR A 330 10.74 6.27 -8.27
CA THR A 330 11.57 7.30 -8.90
C THR A 330 11.55 8.60 -8.10
N ALA A 331 10.37 9.05 -7.65
CA ALA A 331 10.27 10.24 -6.80
C ALA A 331 11.03 10.11 -5.48
N ARG A 332 10.98 8.93 -4.84
CA ARG A 332 11.75 8.68 -3.61
C ARG A 332 13.25 8.73 -3.85
N ALA A 333 13.71 8.22 -4.99
CA ALA A 333 15.11 8.30 -5.39
C ALA A 333 15.54 9.74 -5.74
N ASP A 334 14.64 10.57 -6.27
CA ASP A 334 14.88 12.00 -6.47
C ASP A 334 14.99 12.74 -5.12
N LEU A 335 14.14 12.45 -4.14
CA LEU A 335 14.25 13.01 -2.78
C LEU A 335 15.56 12.65 -2.08
N ALA A 336 15.98 11.39 -2.19
CA ALA A 336 17.24 10.92 -1.61
C ALA A 336 18.45 11.73 -2.11
N ARG A 337 18.36 12.28 -3.34
CA ARG A 337 19.39 13.13 -3.96
C ARG A 337 19.22 14.62 -3.72
N GLY A 338 18.21 15.03 -2.96
CA GLY A 338 17.91 16.45 -2.77
C GLY A 338 17.29 17.11 -3.99
N ARG A 339 16.49 16.37 -4.77
CA ARG A 339 15.66 16.90 -5.88
C ARG A 339 14.16 16.91 -5.49
N PRO A 340 13.75 17.73 -4.51
CA PRO A 340 12.38 17.70 -4.00
C PRO A 340 11.34 18.18 -5.02
N LEU A 341 11.68 19.16 -5.87
CA LEU A 341 10.76 19.67 -6.89
C LEU A 341 10.41 18.58 -7.93
N ASP A 342 11.41 17.87 -8.45
CA ASP A 342 11.19 16.76 -9.39
C ASP A 342 10.33 15.64 -8.77
N ALA A 343 10.52 15.36 -7.47
CA ALA A 343 9.72 14.39 -6.75
C ALA A 343 8.27 14.87 -6.54
N ALA A 344 8.07 16.16 -6.24
CA ALA A 344 6.75 16.76 -6.07
C ALA A 344 5.97 16.77 -7.40
N ASP A 345 6.60 17.22 -8.49
CA ASP A 345 6.00 17.27 -9.84
C ASP A 345 5.58 15.88 -10.33
N ARG A 346 6.37 14.85 -9.98
CA ARG A 346 6.07 13.45 -10.32
C ARG A 346 4.90 12.90 -9.51
N LEU A 347 4.86 13.16 -8.21
CA LEU A 347 3.87 12.57 -7.30
C LEU A 347 2.55 13.33 -7.24
N GLY A 348 2.56 14.66 -7.36
CA GLY A 348 1.37 15.50 -7.25
C GLY A 348 0.19 15.02 -8.09
N PRO A 349 0.39 14.71 -9.39
CA PRO A 349 -0.68 14.18 -10.24
C PRO A 349 -1.23 12.83 -9.81
N LEU A 350 -0.43 12.01 -9.10
CA LEU A 350 -0.82 10.68 -8.65
C LEU A 350 -1.60 10.72 -7.34
N VAL A 351 -1.34 11.70 -6.47
CA VAL A 351 -1.97 11.76 -5.15
C VAL A 351 -3.11 12.76 -5.08
N GLY A 352 -3.07 13.81 -5.91
CA GLY A 352 -4.14 14.79 -6.03
C GLY A 352 -5.36 14.24 -6.79
N PRO A 353 -6.51 14.92 -6.69
CA PRO A 353 -7.66 14.63 -7.53
C PRO A 353 -7.34 14.94 -9.00
N GLY A 354 -7.85 14.13 -9.92
CA GLY A 354 -7.72 14.37 -11.36
C GLY A 354 -7.55 13.11 -12.20
N PRO A 355 -7.46 13.26 -13.53
CA PRO A 355 -7.41 12.13 -14.47
C PRO A 355 -6.12 11.32 -14.40
N ARG A 356 -5.07 11.85 -13.77
CA ARG A 356 -3.79 11.17 -13.56
C ARG A 356 -3.64 10.55 -12.17
N ARG A 357 -4.70 10.56 -11.36
CA ARG A 357 -4.66 10.00 -10.01
C ARG A 357 -4.16 8.55 -10.09
N GLY A 358 -3.24 8.22 -9.20
CA GLY A 358 -2.60 6.91 -9.14
C GLY A 358 -3.60 5.83 -8.76
N HIS A 359 -3.19 4.58 -8.98
CA HIS A 359 -4.01 3.42 -8.72
C HIS A 359 -4.54 3.42 -7.27
N PHE A 360 -5.86 3.30 -7.12
CA PHE A 360 -6.61 3.52 -5.87
C PHE A 360 -6.06 2.74 -4.65
N ALA A 361 -5.49 1.55 -4.86
CA ALA A 361 -4.96 0.71 -3.77
C ALA A 361 -3.56 1.13 -3.26
N VAL A 362 -2.82 1.97 -4.00
CA VAL A 362 -1.40 2.24 -3.70
C VAL A 362 -1.03 3.71 -3.63
N TRP A 363 -1.81 4.63 -4.21
CA TRP A 363 -1.47 6.05 -4.24
C TRP A 363 -1.35 6.66 -2.83
N MET A 364 -2.16 6.21 -1.85
CA MET A 364 -2.07 6.66 -0.45
C MET A 364 -0.69 6.36 0.16
N LEU A 365 -0.02 5.30 -0.27
CA LEU A 365 1.33 4.95 0.19
C LEU A 365 2.38 5.95 -0.28
N ALA A 366 2.12 6.66 -1.38
CA ALA A 366 3.02 7.68 -1.92
C ALA A 366 2.83 9.06 -1.27
N VAL A 367 1.70 9.31 -0.59
CA VAL A 367 1.36 10.61 0.01
C VAL A 367 2.46 11.11 0.96
N PRO A 368 3.01 10.33 1.90
CA PRO A 368 4.05 10.82 2.80
C PRO A 368 5.33 11.25 2.06
N CYS A 369 5.62 10.63 0.92
CA CYS A 369 6.72 11.00 0.04
C CYS A 369 6.43 12.31 -0.70
N PHE A 370 5.20 12.51 -1.16
CA PHE A 370 4.76 13.76 -1.79
C PHE A 370 4.77 14.93 -0.81
N VAL A 371 4.23 14.77 0.40
CA VAL A 371 4.22 15.82 1.43
C VAL A 371 5.65 16.27 1.75
N GLU A 372 6.57 15.32 1.95
CA GLU A 372 7.99 15.64 2.16
C GLU A 372 8.57 16.42 0.96
N ALA A 373 8.29 15.98 -0.27
CA ALA A 373 8.76 16.64 -1.47
C ALA A 373 8.22 18.07 -1.61
N ALA A 374 6.91 18.26 -1.47
CA ALA A 374 6.24 19.54 -1.60
C ALA A 374 6.77 20.55 -0.54
N VAL A 375 6.91 20.12 0.71
CA VAL A 375 7.45 20.98 1.79
C VAL A 375 8.92 21.34 1.54
N LEU A 376 9.74 20.39 1.12
CA LEU A 376 11.16 20.66 0.79
C LEU A 376 11.33 21.50 -0.48
N ALA A 377 10.37 21.45 -1.41
CA ALA A 377 10.31 22.29 -2.61
C ALA A 377 9.75 23.69 -2.34
N GLY A 378 9.27 23.98 -1.13
CA GLY A 378 8.69 25.28 -0.77
C GLY A 378 7.22 25.45 -1.18
N GLN A 379 6.50 24.35 -1.42
CA GLN A 379 5.10 24.30 -1.86
C GLN A 379 4.22 23.53 -0.83
N PRO A 380 4.18 23.91 0.45
CA PRO A 380 3.44 23.16 1.49
C PRO A 380 1.91 23.19 1.29
N GLU A 381 1.40 24.18 0.57
CA GLU A 381 -0.03 24.37 0.30
C GLU A 381 -0.62 23.20 -0.51
N ASP A 382 0.13 22.71 -1.50
CA ASP A 382 -0.27 21.61 -2.39
C ASP A 382 -0.45 20.28 -1.63
N ALA A 383 0.11 20.19 -0.43
CA ALA A 383 0.12 18.98 0.39
C ALA A 383 -0.96 18.94 1.48
N ARG A 384 -1.67 20.04 1.77
CA ARG A 384 -2.61 20.08 2.91
C ARG A 384 -3.81 19.15 2.72
N GLY A 385 -4.49 19.24 1.56
CA GLY A 385 -5.70 18.44 1.31
C GLY A 385 -5.46 16.93 1.33
N VAL A 386 -4.28 16.48 0.88
CA VAL A 386 -3.94 15.04 0.85
C VAL A 386 -3.58 14.46 2.22
N VAL A 387 -3.25 15.29 3.21
CA VAL A 387 -2.96 14.82 4.58
C VAL A 387 -4.24 14.42 5.32
N ASP A 388 -5.35 15.11 5.10
CA ASP A 388 -6.65 14.72 5.67
C ASP A 388 -7.14 13.38 5.11
N ASP A 389 -6.90 13.18 3.82
CA ASP A 389 -7.11 11.93 3.11
C ASP A 389 -6.28 10.78 3.72
N LEU A 390 -5.00 11.05 4.03
CA LEU A 390 -4.11 10.12 4.70
C LEU A 390 -4.59 9.79 6.12
N ALA A 391 -5.14 10.76 6.86
CA ALA A 391 -5.69 10.54 8.21
C ALA A 391 -6.86 9.55 8.20
N ARG A 392 -7.82 9.75 7.27
CA ARG A 392 -8.96 8.84 7.09
C ARG A 392 -8.48 7.43 6.74
N TRP A 393 -7.55 7.32 5.80
CA TRP A 393 -7.00 6.02 5.42
C TRP A 393 -6.20 5.34 6.55
N ALA A 394 -5.40 6.09 7.32
CA ALA A 394 -4.67 5.56 8.46
C ALA A 394 -5.61 4.99 9.54
N SER A 395 -6.78 5.60 9.74
CA SER A 395 -7.78 5.11 10.70
C SER A 395 -8.37 3.75 10.34
N PHE A 396 -8.30 3.34 9.07
CA PHE A 396 -8.75 2.03 8.62
C PHE A 396 -7.80 0.90 9.05
N GLY A 397 -6.54 1.21 9.40
CA GLY A 397 -5.55 0.21 9.81
C GLY A 397 -4.94 -0.60 8.66
N ALA A 398 -5.19 -0.20 7.39
CA ALA A 398 -4.66 -0.89 6.21
C ALA A 398 -3.14 -0.78 6.05
N ASP A 399 -2.47 0.07 6.83
CA ASP A 399 -1.01 0.13 6.89
C ASP A 399 -0.49 0.42 8.30
N PRO A 400 0.27 -0.51 8.91
CA PRO A 400 0.83 -0.33 10.25
C PRO A 400 1.68 0.94 10.38
N HIS A 401 2.33 1.39 9.30
CA HIS A 401 3.18 2.57 9.31
C HIS A 401 2.42 3.89 9.09
N ALA A 402 1.15 3.85 8.70
CA ALA A 402 0.39 5.04 8.33
C ALA A 402 0.21 6.04 9.48
N PRO A 403 -0.08 5.64 10.74
CA PRO A 403 -0.22 6.61 11.83
C PRO A 403 1.06 7.41 12.09
N ALA A 404 2.22 6.74 12.06
CA ALA A 404 3.52 7.39 12.26
C ALA A 404 3.86 8.34 11.10
N GLN A 405 3.63 7.90 9.86
CA GLN A 405 3.85 8.72 8.67
C GLN A 405 2.89 9.91 8.60
N HIS A 406 1.63 9.74 9.02
CA HIS A 406 0.66 10.83 9.12
C HIS A 406 1.08 11.88 10.16
N ALA A 407 1.52 11.46 11.35
CA ALA A 407 2.05 12.38 12.36
C ALA A 407 3.27 13.18 11.83
N ARG A 408 4.18 12.52 11.10
CA ARG A 408 5.30 13.19 10.42
C ARG A 408 4.84 14.20 9.36
N CYS A 409 3.84 13.85 8.54
CA CYS A 409 3.29 14.76 7.54
C CYS A 409 2.68 16.01 8.18
N ARG A 410 1.95 15.83 9.29
CA ARG A 410 1.44 16.96 10.08
C ARG A 410 2.58 17.80 10.65
N ALA A 411 3.64 17.18 11.19
CA ALA A 411 4.80 17.91 11.71
C ALA A 411 5.50 18.77 10.64
N LEU A 412 5.54 18.29 9.39
CA LEU A 412 6.10 19.04 8.26
C LEU A 412 5.26 20.26 7.86
N LEU A 413 3.94 20.20 8.06
CA LEU A 413 2.98 21.25 7.69
C LEU A 413 2.59 22.17 8.85
N ALA A 414 2.98 21.83 10.08
CA ALA A 414 2.65 22.59 11.28
C ALA A 414 3.21 24.02 11.20
N ALA A 415 2.35 24.99 11.48
CA ALA A 415 2.73 26.40 11.55
C ALA A 415 3.37 26.77 12.89
N ASP A 416 2.91 26.13 13.97
CA ASP A 416 3.44 26.33 15.33
C ASP A 416 4.61 25.38 15.62
N ASP A 417 5.69 25.93 16.20
CA ASP A 417 6.91 25.18 16.47
C ASP A 417 6.73 24.16 17.62
N ARG A 418 5.84 24.42 18.60
CA ARG A 418 5.57 23.44 19.67
C ARG A 418 4.74 22.29 19.13
N GLU A 419 3.71 22.58 18.35
CA GLU A 419 2.91 21.55 17.66
C GLU A 419 3.81 20.66 16.77
N ALA A 420 4.71 21.27 15.99
CA ALA A 420 5.65 20.52 15.16
C ALA A 420 6.54 19.58 15.99
N ASP A 421 7.09 20.06 17.10
CA ASP A 421 7.94 19.27 18.01
C ASP A 421 7.20 18.05 18.57
N ASP A 422 5.99 18.28 19.11
CA ASP A 422 5.14 17.24 19.68
C ASP A 422 4.74 16.20 18.63
N LEU A 423 4.42 16.64 17.40
CA LEU A 423 4.07 15.74 16.30
C LEU A 423 5.26 14.89 15.84
N TYR A 424 6.48 15.43 15.80
CA TYR A 424 7.68 14.63 15.52
C TYR A 424 7.94 13.59 16.61
N LEU A 425 7.84 13.97 17.88
CA LEU A 425 7.98 13.04 19.00
C LEU A 425 6.91 11.94 18.96
N ARG A 426 5.67 12.31 18.65
CA ARG A 426 4.56 11.35 18.47
C ARG A 426 4.83 10.40 17.30
N ALA A 427 5.30 10.92 16.17
CA ALA A 427 5.65 10.10 15.02
C ALA A 427 6.73 9.05 15.37
N LEU A 428 7.77 9.45 16.12
CA LEU A 428 8.83 8.54 16.56
C LEU A 428 8.31 7.46 17.52
N ALA A 429 7.45 7.81 18.48
CA ALA A 429 6.84 6.83 19.37
C ALA A 429 6.00 5.79 18.59
N LEU A 430 5.22 6.23 17.59
CA LEU A 430 4.43 5.33 16.74
C LEU A 430 5.31 4.45 15.82
N HIS A 431 6.49 4.92 15.43
CA HIS A 431 7.46 4.10 14.69
C HIS A 431 8.05 2.99 15.56
N ASP A 432 8.25 3.24 16.85
CA ASP A 432 8.77 2.23 17.78
C ASP A 432 7.75 1.08 17.99
N GLU A 433 6.45 1.35 17.83
CA GLU A 433 5.36 0.35 17.88
C GLU A 433 5.18 -0.43 16.56
N SER A 434 5.30 0.24 15.41
CA SER A 434 5.00 -0.34 14.08
C SER A 434 6.21 -1.00 13.40
N GLY A 435 7.42 -0.76 13.88
CA GLY A 435 8.66 -1.22 13.24
C GLY A 435 8.98 -0.47 11.94
N GLY A 436 10.00 -0.93 11.21
CA GLY A 436 10.44 -0.31 9.96
C GLY A 436 11.53 0.75 10.17
N ASP A 437 12.79 0.32 10.11
CA ASP A 437 13.95 1.19 10.37
C ASP A 437 14.06 2.35 9.36
N PHE A 438 13.63 2.16 8.11
CA PHE A 438 13.75 3.17 7.04
C PHE A 438 12.83 4.38 7.25
N GLU A 439 11.53 4.17 7.45
CA GLU A 439 10.58 5.29 7.65
C GLU A 439 10.83 6.00 8.98
N ARG A 440 11.23 5.27 10.02
CA ARG A 440 11.71 5.87 11.28
C ARG A 440 12.93 6.78 11.04
N ALA A 441 13.92 6.32 10.28
CA ALA A 441 15.12 7.10 9.96
C ALA A 441 14.80 8.38 9.16
N ARG A 442 13.83 8.33 8.25
CA ARG A 442 13.32 9.53 7.54
C ARG A 442 12.70 10.54 8.51
N THR A 443 11.91 10.07 9.48
CA THR A 443 11.34 10.93 10.53
C THR A 443 12.44 11.59 11.38
N GLU A 444 13.45 10.81 11.81
CA GLU A 444 14.60 11.33 12.57
C GLU A 444 15.41 12.37 11.76
N LEU A 445 15.60 12.16 10.45
CA LEU A 445 16.29 13.10 9.56
C LEU A 445 15.54 14.44 9.47
N LEU A 446 14.23 14.38 9.19
CA LEU A 446 13.41 15.57 9.05
C LEU A 446 13.32 16.34 10.37
N TYR A 447 13.15 15.64 11.48
CA TYR A 447 13.14 16.26 12.80
C TYR A 447 14.50 16.88 13.16
N GLY A 448 15.60 16.19 12.86
CA GLY A 448 16.95 16.71 13.04
C GLY A 448 17.22 17.98 12.22
N ARG A 449 16.74 18.04 10.97
CA ARG A 449 16.77 19.25 10.14
C ARG A 449 15.96 20.39 10.74
N TRP A 450 14.75 20.09 11.20
CA TRP A 450 13.86 21.05 11.84
C TRP A 450 14.52 21.64 13.10
N LEU A 451 15.01 20.80 14.03
CA LEU A 451 15.74 21.21 15.23
C LEU A 451 16.97 22.07 14.92
N ARG A 452 17.73 21.70 13.88
CA ARG A 452 18.91 22.47 13.44
C ARG A 452 18.52 23.89 13.03
N ARG A 453 17.44 24.04 12.25
CA ARG A 453 16.93 25.35 11.82
C ARG A 453 16.48 26.22 13.01
N ARG A 454 16.05 25.60 14.12
CA ARG A 454 15.68 26.27 15.38
C ARG A 454 16.85 26.41 16.38
N ARG A 455 18.10 26.21 15.93
CA ARG A 455 19.32 26.29 16.76
C ARG A 455 19.39 25.31 17.94
N ARG A 456 18.55 24.27 17.99
CA ARG A 456 18.62 23.17 18.98
C ARG A 456 19.67 22.13 18.59
N LEU A 457 20.93 22.56 18.50
CA LEU A 457 22.01 21.80 17.83
C LEU A 457 22.32 20.45 18.49
N ARG A 458 22.33 20.38 19.83
CA ARG A 458 22.60 19.15 20.58
C ARG A 458 21.54 18.09 20.30
N GLU A 459 20.27 18.47 20.35
CA GLU A 459 19.15 17.58 20.06
C GLU A 459 19.15 17.17 18.59
N ALA A 460 19.37 18.11 17.67
CA ALA A 460 19.51 17.84 16.25
C ALA A 460 20.62 16.81 15.96
N ARG A 461 21.78 16.90 16.63
CA ARG A 461 22.87 15.93 16.48
C ARG A 461 22.44 14.52 16.92
N GLY A 462 21.70 14.41 18.02
CA GLY A 462 21.14 13.14 18.48
C GLY A 462 20.20 12.51 17.44
N ARG A 463 19.26 13.29 16.90
CA ARG A 463 18.29 12.85 15.88
C ARG A 463 18.96 12.47 14.56
N LEU A 464 19.85 13.32 14.06
CA LEU A 464 20.61 13.03 12.83
C LEU A 464 21.54 11.82 12.98
N GLY A 465 22.13 11.60 14.16
CA GLY A 465 22.91 10.38 14.44
C GLY A 465 22.04 9.12 14.42
N ALA A 466 20.85 9.16 15.02
CA ALA A 466 19.90 8.06 14.97
C ALA A 466 19.41 7.77 13.53
N ALA A 467 19.16 8.82 12.73
CA ALA A 467 18.81 8.69 11.32
C ALA A 467 19.92 7.98 10.53
N LEU A 468 21.18 8.38 10.72
CA LEU A 468 22.33 7.77 10.03
C LEU A 468 22.45 6.27 10.33
N VAL A 469 22.32 5.89 11.61
CA VAL A 469 22.33 4.47 12.01
C VAL A 469 21.18 3.70 11.38
N GLY A 470 19.99 4.30 11.31
CA GLY A 470 18.82 3.69 10.67
C GLY A 470 19.04 3.47 9.18
N PHE A 471 19.55 4.47 8.47
CA PHE A 471 19.84 4.36 7.04
C PHE A 471 20.95 3.35 6.73
N ASP A 472 22.05 3.34 7.50
CA ASP A 472 23.13 2.35 7.32
C ASP A 472 22.62 0.91 7.54
N ARG A 473 21.72 0.67 8.51
CA ARG A 473 21.09 -0.65 8.72
C ARG A 473 20.19 -1.08 7.56
N CYS A 474 19.58 -0.12 6.87
CA CYS A 474 18.72 -0.39 5.72
C CYS A 474 19.50 -0.47 4.39
N GLY A 475 20.80 -0.20 4.40
CA GLY A 475 21.60 -0.05 3.17
C GLY A 475 21.23 1.19 2.36
N ALA A 476 20.61 2.20 2.98
CA ALA A 476 20.09 3.39 2.31
C ALA A 476 21.18 4.46 2.11
N GLY A 477 22.15 4.18 1.24
CA GLY A 477 23.39 4.95 1.09
C GLY A 477 23.16 6.43 0.76
N ALA A 478 22.29 6.72 -0.21
CA ALA A 478 21.98 8.11 -0.60
C ALA A 478 21.39 8.93 0.56
N TRP A 479 20.51 8.32 1.36
CA TRP A 479 19.93 8.95 2.55
C TRP A 479 20.96 9.13 3.68
N ALA A 480 21.85 8.16 3.85
CA ALA A 480 22.97 8.25 4.80
C ALA A 480 23.91 9.40 4.43
N ASP A 481 24.26 9.57 3.14
CA ASP A 481 25.09 10.68 2.67
C ASP A 481 24.42 12.04 2.88
N GLN A 482 23.12 12.12 2.60
CA GLN A 482 22.33 13.32 2.88
C GLN A 482 22.36 13.66 4.39
N THR A 483 22.25 12.66 5.25
CA THR A 483 22.30 12.80 6.71
C THR A 483 23.70 13.22 7.19
N ARG A 484 24.77 12.66 6.61
CA ARG A 484 26.17 13.09 6.87
C ARG A 484 26.38 14.55 6.48
N GLY A 485 25.75 15.01 5.39
CA GLY A 485 25.72 16.41 5.00
C GLY A 485 25.08 17.31 6.06
N GLU A 486 23.93 16.92 6.60
CA GLU A 486 23.26 17.65 7.68
C GLU A 486 24.05 17.65 8.99
N LEU A 487 24.70 16.53 9.34
CA LEU A 487 25.60 16.43 10.50
C LEU A 487 26.80 17.38 10.36
N ARG A 488 27.42 17.44 9.17
CA ARG A 488 28.48 18.42 8.87
C ARG A 488 27.97 19.85 8.98
N ALA A 489 26.78 20.15 8.46
CA ALA A 489 26.18 21.48 8.59
C ALA A 489 25.79 21.83 10.05
N ASN A 490 25.45 20.84 10.88
CA ASN A 490 25.22 21.00 12.31
C ASN A 490 26.54 21.29 13.06
N GLY A 491 27.65 20.68 12.65
CA GLY A 491 28.99 20.89 13.21
C GLY A 491 29.73 22.12 12.68
N ALA A 492 29.49 22.56 11.44
CA ALA A 492 30.11 23.75 10.84
C ALA A 492 29.69 25.05 11.55
N ALA A 493 28.49 25.07 12.15
CA ALA A 493 28.05 26.15 13.04
C ALA A 493 28.68 26.08 14.46
N SER A 494 29.29 24.95 14.82
CA SER A 494 29.96 24.71 16.11
C SER A 494 31.49 24.89 16.03
N GLY A 495 32.03 25.38 14.90
CA GLY A 495 33.47 25.55 14.65
C GLY A 495 34.21 26.55 15.55
N LYS A 496 33.64 26.93 16.71
CA LYS A 496 34.31 27.72 17.74
C LYS A 496 34.14 27.24 19.18
N GLU A 497 33.43 26.13 19.45
CA GLU A 497 33.25 25.67 20.83
C GLU A 497 33.45 24.14 20.95
N GLY A 498 34.66 23.78 21.41
CA GLY A 498 34.99 22.62 22.26
C GLY A 498 34.59 21.22 21.79
N ALA A 499 35.58 20.34 21.61
CA ALA A 499 35.36 18.90 21.67
C ALA A 499 34.51 18.56 22.90
N VAL A 500 33.35 17.94 22.69
CA VAL A 500 32.46 17.53 23.79
C VAL A 500 33.15 16.36 24.51
N GLY A 501 33.66 16.63 25.72
CA GLY A 501 34.23 15.63 26.62
C GLY A 501 33.16 14.68 27.18
N LEU A 502 33.52 13.81 28.13
CA LEU A 502 32.59 12.81 28.69
C LEU A 502 31.39 13.45 29.39
N SER A 503 31.48 14.72 29.77
CA SER A 503 30.42 15.54 30.36
C SER A 503 29.20 15.74 29.45
N GLY A 504 29.32 15.50 28.15
CA GLY A 504 28.20 15.56 27.20
C GLY A 504 27.42 14.25 27.04
N LEU A 505 27.83 13.16 27.70
CA LEU A 505 27.13 11.88 27.64
C LEU A 505 25.95 11.84 28.61
N THR A 506 24.87 11.16 28.22
CA THR A 506 23.79 10.82 29.17
C THR A 506 24.32 9.92 30.29
N PRO A 507 23.70 9.89 31.49
CA PRO A 507 24.15 9.05 32.60
C PRO A 507 24.31 7.57 32.22
N GLN A 508 23.41 7.05 31.36
CA GLN A 508 23.47 5.67 30.88
C GLN A 508 24.63 5.44 29.91
N GLN A 509 24.87 6.37 28.98
CA GLN A 509 26.01 6.33 28.06
C GLN A 509 27.35 6.43 28.81
N LEU A 510 27.43 7.29 29.82
CA LEU A 510 28.63 7.44 30.66
C LEU A 510 28.94 6.15 31.43
N ARG A 511 27.92 5.50 32.02
CA ARG A 511 28.10 4.19 32.68
C ARG A 511 28.63 3.12 31.72
N ILE A 512 28.05 3.05 30.52
CA ILE A 512 28.50 2.12 29.47
C ILE A 512 29.93 2.43 29.03
N ALA A 513 30.26 3.70 28.80
CA ALA A 513 31.59 4.14 28.41
C ALA A 513 32.66 3.79 29.46
N ARG A 514 32.35 3.97 30.74
CA ARG A 514 33.22 3.60 31.87
C ARG A 514 33.48 2.09 31.92
N HIS A 515 32.44 1.26 31.84
CA HIS A 515 32.63 -0.19 31.83
C HIS A 515 33.43 -0.69 30.62
N VAL A 516 33.28 -0.05 29.46
CA VAL A 516 34.09 -0.37 28.29
C VAL A 516 35.54 0.09 28.44
N ALA A 517 35.78 1.23 29.07
CA ALA A 517 37.13 1.70 29.41
C ALA A 517 37.84 0.77 30.42
N GLU A 518 37.09 0.13 31.32
CA GLU A 518 37.55 -0.93 32.24
C GLU A 518 37.83 -2.27 31.53
N GLY A 519 37.63 -2.36 30.21
CA GLY A 519 37.89 -3.58 29.41
C GLY A 519 36.71 -4.55 29.33
N ALA A 520 35.52 -4.21 29.83
CA ALA A 520 34.37 -5.10 29.76
C ALA A 520 33.88 -5.28 28.30
N THR A 521 33.52 -6.51 27.96
CA THR A 521 32.83 -6.88 26.71
C THR A 521 31.37 -6.43 26.73
N ASN A 522 30.73 -6.33 25.57
CA ASN A 522 29.32 -5.90 25.49
C ASN A 522 28.37 -6.84 26.24
N ARG A 523 28.73 -8.13 26.36
CA ARG A 523 27.98 -9.13 27.14
C ARG A 523 28.09 -8.87 28.64
N GLU A 524 29.29 -8.53 29.13
CA GLU A 524 29.51 -8.23 30.54
C GLU A 524 28.87 -6.90 30.93
N VAL A 525 28.96 -5.87 30.07
CA VAL A 525 28.26 -4.59 30.28
C VAL A 525 26.74 -4.80 30.33
N ALA A 526 26.21 -5.63 29.45
CA ALA A 526 24.79 -5.98 29.40
C ALA A 526 24.33 -6.64 30.70
N GLN A 527 25.11 -7.61 31.22
CA GLN A 527 24.85 -8.25 32.51
C GLN A 527 24.92 -7.26 33.68
N ARG A 528 25.98 -6.43 33.75
CA ARG A 528 26.18 -5.46 34.86
C ARG A 528 25.08 -4.40 34.92
N LEU A 529 24.55 -4.00 33.78
CA LEU A 529 23.51 -2.96 33.70
C LEU A 529 22.09 -3.51 33.56
N ALA A 530 21.91 -4.84 33.62
CA ALA A 530 20.63 -5.52 33.41
C ALA A 530 19.91 -5.09 32.11
N VAL A 531 20.65 -5.01 31.01
CA VAL A 531 20.13 -4.67 29.66
C VAL A 531 20.55 -5.73 28.63
N SER A 532 19.99 -5.66 27.41
CA SER A 532 20.40 -6.55 26.32
C SER A 532 21.76 -6.13 25.72
N THR A 533 22.50 -7.07 25.12
CA THR A 533 23.73 -6.77 24.36
C THR A 533 23.48 -5.79 23.21
N ARG A 534 22.33 -5.91 22.55
CA ARG A 534 21.88 -4.99 21.49
C ARG A 534 21.72 -3.55 22.01
N THR A 535 21.25 -3.39 23.25
CA THR A 535 21.14 -2.09 23.92
C THR A 535 22.52 -1.50 24.19
N VAL A 536 23.49 -2.31 24.64
CA VAL A 536 24.88 -1.88 24.82
C VAL A 536 25.52 -1.46 23.50
N ASP A 537 25.35 -2.25 22.44
CA ASP A 537 25.86 -1.94 21.09
C ASP A 537 25.27 -0.63 20.54
N TYR A 538 23.99 -0.39 20.81
CA TYR A 538 23.32 0.85 20.46
C TYR A 538 23.93 2.05 21.20
N HIS A 539 24.07 1.97 22.52
CA HIS A 539 24.62 3.07 23.29
C HIS A 539 26.11 3.31 23.00
N LEU A 540 26.91 2.28 22.78
CA LEU A 540 28.33 2.44 22.43
C LEU A 540 28.53 3.14 21.10
N ARG A 541 27.69 2.83 20.10
CA ARG A 541 27.71 3.55 18.82
C ARG A 541 27.38 5.02 19.01
N ASN A 542 26.39 5.33 19.85
CA ASN A 542 26.05 6.71 20.18
C ASN A 542 27.16 7.41 20.98
N VAL A 543 27.85 6.70 21.87
CA VAL A 543 29.03 7.22 22.61
C VAL A 543 30.17 7.53 21.65
N PHE A 544 30.50 6.62 20.73
CA PHE A 544 31.54 6.85 19.72
C PHE A 544 31.22 8.05 18.83
N ALA A 545 29.97 8.14 18.36
CA ALA A 545 29.50 9.27 17.57
C ALA A 545 29.51 10.59 18.37
N ALA A 546 29.14 10.55 19.66
CA ALA A 546 29.11 11.75 20.51
C ALA A 546 30.50 12.28 20.84
N LEU A 547 31.48 11.39 21.06
CA LEU A 547 32.85 11.74 21.46
C LEU A 547 33.82 11.86 20.27
N GLY A 548 33.41 11.46 19.06
CA GLY A 548 34.27 11.48 17.87
C GLY A 548 35.38 10.42 17.86
N VAL A 549 35.28 9.39 18.72
CA VAL A 549 36.25 8.29 18.81
C VAL A 549 35.85 7.13 17.88
N ARG A 550 36.84 6.47 17.28
CA ARG A 550 36.67 5.43 16.24
C ARG A 550 36.86 4.02 16.78
N SER A 551 37.36 3.88 18.00
CA SER A 551 37.67 2.57 18.59
C SER A 551 37.42 2.54 20.09
N ARG A 552 37.24 1.33 20.64
CA ARG A 552 37.19 1.10 22.10
C ARG A 552 38.48 1.56 22.79
N ILE A 553 39.62 1.45 22.10
CA ILE A 553 40.92 1.87 22.62
C ILE A 553 40.98 3.40 22.73
N GLU A 554 40.49 4.12 21.72
CA GLU A 554 40.37 5.58 21.78
C GLU A 554 39.39 6.02 22.86
N LEU A 555 38.25 5.34 23.00
CA LEU A 555 37.31 5.59 24.10
C LEU A 555 37.98 5.38 25.47
N ALA A 556 38.71 4.28 25.65
CA ALA A 556 39.40 3.97 26.90
C ALA A 556 40.46 5.03 27.25
N ARG A 557 41.25 5.48 26.26
CA ARG A 557 42.23 6.57 26.46
C ARG A 557 41.58 7.88 26.86
N MET A 558 40.47 8.24 26.22
CA MET A 558 39.73 9.47 26.52
C MET A 558 39.10 9.42 27.93
N VAL A 559 38.59 8.26 28.34
CA VAL A 559 38.06 8.04 29.70
C VAL A 559 39.17 8.10 30.75
N ASP A 560 40.35 7.52 30.49
CA ASP A 560 41.50 7.56 31.39
C ASP A 560 42.09 8.98 31.53
N GLN A 561 42.08 9.77 30.46
CA GLN A 561 42.58 11.15 30.46
C GLN A 561 41.71 12.14 31.24
N GLU A 562 40.40 11.91 31.36
CA GLU A 562 39.50 12.75 32.17
C GLU A 562 39.38 12.29 33.64
N GLN A 563 39.89 11.11 33.98
CA GLN A 563 39.91 10.59 35.36
C GLN A 563 41.21 10.91 36.13
N ARG A 564 42.24 11.42 35.44
CA ARG A 564 43.47 11.96 36.02
C ARG A 564 43.35 13.47 36.17
#